data_AF-A0A3E0NGT8-F1
#
_entry.id   AF-A0A3E0NGT8-F1
#
_cell.length_a   1.000
_cell.length_b   1.000
_cell.length_c   1.000
_cell.angle_alpha   90.00
_cell.angle_beta   90.00
_cell.angle_gamma   90.00
#
_symmetry.space_group_name_H-M   'P 1'
#
loop_
_entity.id
_entity.type
_entity.pdbx_description
1 polymer ?
#
loop_
_entity_poly.entity_id
_entity_poly.type
_entity_poly.pdbx_seq_one_letter_code
_entity_poly.pdbx_strand_id
1 'polypeptide(L)' 'MPHRRSVIALSAALFLLLLVARLPASIATALAPPTVIANNPSGTLWRGSAAHVQVDVNGRRFALGSVNWELH' A
#
# COMPACT_ATOMS: atom_id res chain seq x y z
N MET A 1 35.63 -12.32 -13.06
CA MET A 1 34.91 -11.25 -12.34
C MET A 1 33.46 -10.93 -12.84
N PRO A 2 32.70 -11.81 -13.54
CA PRO A 2 31.34 -11.45 -14.01
C PRO A 2 30.25 -11.55 -12.92
N HIS A 3 30.42 -12.44 -11.93
CA HIS A 3 29.40 -12.69 -10.90
C HIS A 3 29.09 -11.47 -10.02
N ARG A 4 30.07 -10.59 -9.77
CA ARG A 4 29.84 -9.39 -8.94
C ARG A 4 28.88 -8.40 -9.59
N ARG A 5 28.98 -8.19 -10.91
CA ARG A 5 28.06 -7.31 -11.65
C ARG A 5 26.64 -7.89 -11.68
N SER A 6 26.51 -9.19 -11.90
CA SER A 6 25.21 -9.86 -11.88
C SER A 6 24.56 -9.81 -10.49
N VAL A 7 25.33 -10.00 -9.41
CA VAL A 7 24.82 -9.90 -8.04
C VAL A 7 24.39 -8.46 -7.72
N ILE A 8 25.17 -7.46 -8.12
CA ILE A 8 24.78 -6.05 -7.93
C ILE A 8 23.51 -5.72 -8.71
N ALA A 9 23.40 -6.16 -9.97
CA ALA A 9 22.22 -5.94 -10.78
C ALA A 9 20.98 -6.64 -10.19
N LEU A 10 21.14 -7.88 -9.72
CA LEU A 10 20.07 -8.64 -9.09
C LEU A 10 19.60 -7.96 -7.79
N SER A 11 20.54 -7.55 -6.93
CA SER A 11 20.23 -6.85 -5.69
C SER A 11 19.55 -5.50 -5.94
N ALA A 12 20.01 -4.74 -6.96
CA ALA A 12 19.38 -3.49 -7.34
C ALA A 12 17.96 -3.69 -7.87
N ALA A 13 17.75 -4.72 -8.71
CA ALA A 13 16.43 -5.07 -9.21
C ALA A 13 15.48 -5.51 -8.08
N LEU A 14 15.97 -6.34 -7.14
CA LEU A 14 15.22 -6.75 -5.95
C LEU A 14 14.90 -5.54 -5.05
N PHE A 15 15.85 -4.65 -4.86
CA PHE A 15 15.65 -3.43 -4.10
C PHE A 15 14.57 -2.55 -4.73
N LEU A 16 14.62 -2.33 -6.04
CA LEU A 16 13.60 -1.56 -6.75
C LEU A 16 12.22 -2.23 -6.69
N LEU A 17 12.15 -3.56 -6.84
CA LEU A 17 10.91 -4.32 -6.68
C LEU A 17 10.33 -4.18 -5.28
N LEU A 18 11.16 -4.31 -4.25
CA LEU A 18 10.73 -4.12 -2.85
C LEU A 18 10.37 -2.68 -2.55
N LEU A 19 11.08 -1.72 -3.15
CA LEU A 19 10.83 -0.30 -3.02
C LEU A 19 9.45 0.03 -3.58
N VAL A 20 9.15 -0.42 -4.81
CA VAL A 20 7.81 -0.26 -5.41
C VAL A 20 6.77 -1.00 -4.57
N ALA A 21 7.02 -2.23 -4.12
CA ALA A 21 6.07 -2.96 -3.28
C ALA A 21 5.75 -2.27 -1.94
N ARG A 22 6.72 -1.53 -1.35
CA ARG A 22 6.55 -0.85 -0.05
C ARG A 22 6.22 0.64 -0.13
N LEU A 23 6.47 1.30 -1.26
CA LEU A 23 6.22 2.73 -1.43
C LEU A 23 4.76 3.11 -1.10
N PRO A 24 3.73 2.36 -1.55
CA PRO A 24 2.34 2.67 -1.21
C PRO A 24 2.08 2.61 0.28
N ALA A 25 2.72 1.70 1.03
CA ALA A 25 2.51 1.62 2.48
C ALA A 25 3.01 2.91 3.15
N SER A 26 4.15 3.42 2.70
CA SER A 26 4.76 4.61 3.28
C SER A 26 4.10 5.92 2.83
N ILE A 27 3.55 5.95 1.61
CA ILE A 27 2.89 7.12 1.02
C ILE A 27 1.40 7.16 1.40
N ALA A 28 0.72 6.02 1.43
CA ALA A 28 -0.67 5.94 1.87
C ALA A 28 -0.82 6.44 3.31
N THR A 29 0.12 6.16 4.22
CA THR A 29 0.09 6.74 5.56
C THR A 29 0.33 8.25 5.60
N ALA A 30 0.94 8.82 4.57
CA ALA A 30 1.24 10.26 4.48
C ALA A 30 0.12 11.06 3.78
N LEU A 31 -0.64 10.44 2.87
CA LEU A 31 -1.74 11.08 2.12
C LEU A 31 -3.13 10.65 2.57
N ALA A 32 -3.29 9.51 3.23
CA ALA A 32 -4.56 9.13 3.81
C ALA A 32 -4.90 10.09 4.96
N PRO A 33 -6.19 10.49 5.11
CA PRO A 33 -6.66 11.09 6.34
C PRO A 33 -6.20 10.25 7.53
N PRO A 34 -5.87 10.84 8.69
CA PRO A 34 -5.22 10.19 9.83
C PRO A 34 -5.94 8.95 10.41
N THR A 35 -7.09 8.57 9.87
CA THR A 35 -7.96 7.54 10.44
C THR A 35 -8.79 6.85 9.36
N VAL A 36 -8.14 6.23 8.38
CA VAL A 36 -8.77 5.22 7.51
C VAL A 36 -8.65 3.85 8.20
N ILE A 37 -9.77 3.27 8.61
CA ILE A 37 -9.84 1.95 9.25
C ILE A 37 -10.53 1.00 8.28
N ALA A 38 -9.80 0.01 7.78
CA ALA A 38 -10.34 -1.06 6.95
C ALA A 38 -10.42 -2.35 7.79
N ASN A 39 -11.63 -2.88 7.97
CA ASN A 39 -11.86 -4.15 8.65
C ASN A 39 -11.87 -5.29 7.64
N ASN A 40 -11.14 -6.38 7.97
CA ASN A 40 -10.96 -7.55 7.12
C ASN A 40 -10.54 -7.21 5.66
N PRO A 41 -9.45 -6.45 5.45
CA PRO A 41 -8.97 -6.19 4.10
C PRO A 41 -8.47 -7.47 3.45
N SER A 42 -8.73 -7.62 2.15
CA SER A 42 -8.24 -8.70 1.29
C SER A 42 -7.48 -8.13 0.10
N GLY A 43 -6.38 -8.78 -0.29
CA GLY A 43 -5.55 -8.35 -1.42
C GLY A 43 -4.32 -7.57 -0.96
N THR A 44 -3.94 -6.55 -1.74
CA THR A 44 -2.74 -5.74 -1.52
C THR A 44 -3.11 -4.25 -1.42
N LEU A 45 -2.14 -3.42 -1.02
CA LEU A 45 -2.30 -1.97 -1.08
C LEU A 45 -2.51 -1.44 -2.52
N TRP A 46 -1.99 -2.14 -3.52
CA TRP A 46 -2.14 -1.78 -4.95
C TRP A 46 -3.51 -2.13 -5.50
N ARG A 47 -4.01 -3.31 -5.16
CA ARG A 47 -5.33 -3.78 -5.56
C ARG A 47 -5.89 -4.64 -4.45
N GLY A 48 -7.01 -4.23 -3.90
CA GLY A 48 -7.62 -4.89 -2.77
C GLY A 48 -9.04 -4.44 -2.54
N SER A 49 -9.66 -5.09 -1.55
CA SER A 49 -11.01 -4.83 -1.13
C SER A 49 -11.13 -4.94 0.37
N ALA A 50 -12.01 -4.17 0.97
CA ALA A 50 -12.39 -4.31 2.37
C ALA A 50 -13.90 -4.24 2.48
N ALA A 51 -14.48 -5.19 3.22
CA ALA A 51 -15.92 -5.27 3.41
C ALA A 51 -16.48 -4.08 4.22
N HIS A 52 -15.63 -3.47 5.06
CA HIS A 52 -16.02 -2.33 5.87
C HIS A 52 -14.85 -1.36 6.03
N VAL A 53 -14.96 -0.20 5.38
CA VAL A 53 -14.03 0.92 5.57
C VAL A 53 -14.73 2.06 6.30
N GLN A 54 -14.04 2.61 7.29
CA GLN A 54 -14.45 3.80 8.02
C GLN A 54 -13.37 4.87 7.87
N VAL A 55 -13.79 6.11 7.69
CA VAL A 55 -12.89 7.25 7.64
C VAL A 55 -13.32 8.27 8.69
N ASP A 56 -12.36 8.81 9.42
CA ASP A 56 -12.61 9.97 10.26
C ASP A 56 -12.24 11.24 9.49
N VAL A 57 -13.22 12.14 9.36
CA VAL A 57 -13.02 13.46 8.75
C VAL A 57 -13.49 14.49 9.77
N ASN A 58 -12.55 15.27 10.30
CA ASN A 58 -12.80 16.32 11.29
C ASN A 58 -13.53 15.83 12.57
N GLY A 59 -13.18 14.64 13.08
CA GLY A 59 -13.74 14.08 14.30
C GLY A 59 -15.10 13.39 14.09
N ARG A 60 -15.56 13.25 12.84
CA ARG A 60 -16.76 12.50 12.48
C ARG A 60 -16.36 11.25 11.70
N ARG A 61 -16.81 10.10 12.21
CA ARG A 61 -16.63 8.80 11.54
C ARG A 61 -17.71 8.61 10.48
N PHE A 62 -17.28 8.37 9.25
CA PHE A 62 -18.13 8.00 8.13
C PHE A 62 -17.85 6.55 7.73
N ALA A 63 -18.89 5.72 7.76
CA ALA A 63 -18.80 4.38 7.21
C ALA A 63 -18.94 4.46 5.68
N LEU A 64 -17.89 4.09 4.96
CA LEU A 64 -17.87 4.00 3.51
C LEU A 64 -18.45 2.66 3.01
N GLY A 65 -18.60 1.68 3.91
CA GLY A 65 -19.09 0.35 3.55
C GLY A 65 -18.02 -0.47 2.84
N SER A 66 -18.41 -1.24 1.81
CA SER A 66 -17.48 -2.03 1.02
C SER A 66 -16.71 -1.15 0.04
N VAL A 67 -15.38 -1.20 0.10
CA VAL A 67 -14.51 -0.41 -0.78
C VAL A 67 -13.59 -1.36 -1.52
N ASN A 68 -13.55 -1.21 -2.84
CA ASN A 68 -12.52 -1.78 -3.70
C ASN A 68 -11.60 -0.64 -4.12
N TRP A 69 -10.30 -0.88 -4.12
CA TRP A 69 -9.31 0.10 -4.57
C TRP A 69 -8.35 -0.51 -5.57
N GLU A 70 -7.89 0.37 -6.46
CA GLU A 70 -6.79 0.13 -7.35
C GLU A 70 -5.94 1.41 -7.39
N LEU A 71 -4.64 1.29 -7.11
CA LEU A 71 -3.69 2.38 -7.12
C LEU A 71 -2.82 2.23 -8.38
N HIS A 72 -2.92 3.17 -9.31
CA HIS A 72 -2.17 3.21 -10.58
C HIS A 72 -0.90 4.06 -10.46
#